data_AF-A0AAN8KFZ9-F1
#
_entry.id   AF-A0AAN8KFZ9-F1
#
_cell.length_a   1.000
_cell.length_b   1.000
_cell.length_c   1.000
_cell.angle_alpha   90.00
_cell.angle_beta   90.00
_cell.angle_gamma   90.00
#
_symmetry.space_group_name_H-M   'P 1'
#
loop_
_entity.id
_entity.type
_entity.pdbx_description
1 polymer ?
#
loop_
_entity_poly.entity_id
_entity_poly.type
_entity_poly.pdbx_seq_one_letter_code
_entity_poly.pdbx_strand_id
1 'polypeptide(L)'
;MYSVKCPQEKCSGYLGIQSDDTFKSCSNCGDINTDQQYINQSLKTIEIVDERLTKIEDIKKNEDWSEVLSICEECLKSFHILSELNVYRTRLLDLAFDSCINLELWQKALKYGLQTLKAYRYHYPVNTPNLSLQLMKVGKIQLFLEKTEDSLKTLQEAKTGLQISHGVEHSLYQALLQLIAQGSEEIRHKIREQS
;
A
#
# COMPACT_ATOMS: atom_id res chain seq x y z
N MET A 1 -7.95 -5.37 9.19
CA MET A 1 -9.32 -5.89 9.01
C MET A 1 -9.32 -6.90 7.87
N TYR A 2 -9.87 -8.09 8.09
CA TYR A 2 -10.21 -8.99 6.99
C TYR A 2 -11.50 -8.49 6.36
N SER A 3 -11.45 -8.20 5.06
CA SER A 3 -12.61 -7.67 4.35
C SER A 3 -12.61 -8.04 2.88
N VAL A 4 -13.77 -8.28 2.32
CA VAL A 4 -13.98 -8.53 0.88
C VAL A 4 -14.80 -7.41 0.26
N LYS A 5 -14.77 -7.30 -1.06
CA LYS A 5 -15.63 -6.36 -1.78
C LYS A 5 -17.10 -6.71 -1.57
N CYS A 6 -17.98 -5.73 -1.74
CA CYS A 6 -19.40 -6.04 -1.86
C CYS A 6 -19.64 -6.84 -3.15
N PRO A 7 -20.40 -7.96 -3.13
CA PRO A 7 -20.73 -8.70 -4.34
C PRO A 7 -21.72 -7.96 -5.25
N GLN A 8 -22.41 -6.93 -4.73
CA GLN A 8 -23.33 -6.10 -5.52
C GLN A 8 -22.55 -5.31 -6.57
N GLU A 9 -22.83 -5.52 -7.86
CA GLU A 9 -22.03 -4.99 -8.99
C GLU A 9 -21.78 -3.47 -8.96
N LYS A 10 -22.72 -2.70 -8.40
CA LYS A 10 -22.65 -1.23 -8.34
C LYS A 10 -22.24 -0.70 -6.97
N CYS A 11 -21.87 -1.57 -6.03
CA CYS A 11 -21.49 -1.16 -4.68
C CYS A 11 -19.97 -1.10 -4.55
N SER A 12 -19.46 0.07 -4.14
CA SER A 12 -18.04 0.27 -3.82
C SER A 12 -17.68 -0.04 -2.36
N GLY A 13 -18.62 -0.62 -1.60
CA GLY A 13 -18.43 -0.98 -0.20
C GLY A 13 -17.66 -2.28 -0.02
N TYR A 14 -17.51 -2.68 1.24
CA TYR A 14 -16.84 -3.91 1.64
C TYR A 14 -17.60 -4.59 2.78
N LEU A 15 -17.42 -5.90 2.92
CA LEU A 15 -17.90 -6.68 4.05
C LEU A 15 -16.70 -7.05 4.91
N GLY A 16 -16.79 -6.76 6.22
CA GLY A 16 -15.79 -7.22 7.18
C GLY A 16 -16.07 -8.67 7.57
N ILE A 17 -15.02 -9.48 7.73
CA ILE A 17 -15.13 -10.87 8.18
C ILE A 17 -14.83 -10.91 9.68
N GLN A 18 -15.67 -11.65 10.40
CA GLN A 18 -15.60 -11.84 11.85
C GLN A 18 -14.78 -13.08 12.20
N SER A 19 -14.50 -13.28 13.49
CA SER A 19 -13.69 -14.40 13.98
C SER A 19 -14.37 -15.77 13.85
N ASP A 20 -15.68 -15.80 13.66
CA ASP A 20 -16.50 -17.00 13.43
C ASP A 20 -16.80 -17.21 11.94
N ASP A 21 -16.00 -16.60 11.05
CA ASP A 21 -16.16 -16.59 9.59
C ASP A 21 -17.47 -15.99 9.07
N THR A 22 -18.24 -15.30 9.93
CA THR A 22 -19.43 -14.56 9.51
C THR A 22 -19.08 -13.20 8.91
N PHE A 23 -19.93 -12.70 8.02
CA PHE A 23 -19.73 -11.44 7.31
C PHE A 23 -20.58 -10.34 7.95
N LYS A 24 -20.00 -9.17 8.14
CA LYS A 24 -20.73 -7.96 8.54
C LYS A 24 -21.49 -7.38 7.34
N SER A 25 -22.56 -6.64 7.62
CA SER A 25 -23.26 -5.83 6.63
C SER A 25 -22.29 -4.92 5.88
N CYS A 26 -22.51 -4.74 4.58
CA CYS A 26 -21.69 -3.91 3.72
C CYS A 26 -21.57 -2.49 4.26
N SER A 27 -20.35 -1.95 4.26
CA SER A 27 -20.05 -0.58 4.72
C SER A 27 -20.72 0.55 3.93
N ASN A 28 -21.31 0.25 2.77
CA ASN A 28 -21.93 1.25 1.89
C ASN A 28 -23.43 1.03 1.68
N CYS A 29 -23.85 -0.15 1.21
CA CYS A 29 -25.27 -0.43 0.96
C CYS A 29 -26.02 -1.05 2.15
N GLY A 30 -25.30 -1.44 3.21
CA GLY A 30 -25.90 -2.12 4.38
C GLY A 30 -26.32 -3.57 4.13
N ASP A 31 -26.19 -4.08 2.90
CA ASP A 31 -26.57 -5.44 2.54
C ASP A 31 -25.62 -6.47 3.18
N ILE A 32 -26.20 -7.54 3.72
CA ILE A 32 -25.49 -8.70 4.27
C ILE A 32 -25.70 -9.95 3.41
N ASN A 33 -26.57 -9.87 2.40
CA ASN A 33 -27.00 -11.02 1.61
C ASN A 33 -25.92 -11.44 0.60
N THR A 34 -24.93 -12.17 1.11
CA THR A 34 -23.94 -12.89 0.31
C THR A 34 -24.41 -14.33 0.13
N ASP A 35 -24.47 -14.81 -1.11
CA ASP A 35 -24.72 -16.23 -1.35
C ASP A 35 -23.59 -17.11 -0.78
N GLN A 36 -23.90 -18.38 -0.50
CA GLN A 36 -22.96 -19.32 0.10
C GLN A 36 -21.71 -19.55 -0.78
N GLN A 37 -21.85 -19.43 -2.11
CA GLN A 37 -20.74 -19.60 -3.04
C GLN A 37 -19.72 -18.47 -2.87
N TYR A 38 -20.18 -17.23 -2.77
CA TYR A 38 -19.35 -16.05 -2.55
C TYR A 38 -18.64 -16.11 -1.19
N ILE A 39 -19.34 -16.54 -0.14
CA ILE A 39 -18.75 -16.77 1.19
C ILE A 39 -17.63 -17.80 1.09
N ASN A 40 -17.90 -18.98 0.54
CA ASN A 40 -16.91 -20.06 0.44
C ASN A 40 -15.69 -19.65 -0.40
N GLN A 41 -15.92 -18.95 -1.51
CA GLN A 41 -14.85 -18.43 -2.36
C GLN A 41 -14.00 -17.38 -1.63
N SER A 42 -14.64 -16.50 -0.85
CA SER A 42 -13.98 -15.48 -0.05
C SER A 42 -13.08 -16.07 1.03
N LEU A 43 -13.61 -17.01 1.83
CA LEU A 43 -12.86 -17.69 2.90
C LEU A 43 -11.67 -18.47 2.32
N LYS A 44 -11.91 -19.26 1.26
CA LYS A 44 -10.85 -20.00 0.55
C LYS A 44 -9.76 -19.08 0.00
N THR A 45 -10.14 -17.92 -0.54
CA THR A 45 -9.16 -16.94 -1.05
C THR A 45 -8.28 -16.39 0.07
N ILE A 46 -8.86 -16.13 1.24
CA ILE A 46 -8.15 -15.62 2.41
C ILE A 46 -7.20 -16.68 2.95
N GLU A 47 -7.64 -17.93 3.09
CA GLU A 47 -6.83 -19.07 3.49
C GLU A 47 -5.62 -19.25 2.57
N ILE A 48 -5.84 -19.30 1.25
CA ILE A 48 -4.75 -19.43 0.27
C ILE A 48 -3.76 -18.26 0.40
N VAL A 49 -4.25 -17.03 0.55
CA VAL A 49 -3.36 -15.86 0.67
C VAL A 49 -2.56 -15.90 1.97
N ASP A 50 -3.15 -16.36 3.07
CA ASP A 50 -2.46 -16.51 4.36
C ASP A 50 -1.32 -17.54 4.30
N GLU A 51 -1.58 -18.70 3.70
CA GLU A 51 -0.56 -19.72 3.45
C GLU A 51 0.60 -19.18 2.60
N ARG A 52 0.28 -18.43 1.54
CA ARG A 52 1.28 -17.82 0.66
C ARG A 52 2.10 -16.74 1.37
N LEU A 53 1.46 -15.93 2.20
CA LEU A 53 2.15 -14.93 3.02
C LEU A 53 3.11 -15.59 4.00
N THR A 54 2.72 -16.72 4.61
CA THR A 54 3.61 -17.52 5.48
C THR A 54 4.83 -18.02 4.70
N LYS A 55 4.63 -18.58 3.50
CA LYS A 55 5.75 -19.01 2.63
C LYS A 55 6.70 -17.86 2.27
N ILE A 56 6.16 -16.67 1.99
CA ILE A 56 6.97 -15.48 1.67
C ILE A 56 7.92 -15.12 2.82
N GLU A 57 7.50 -15.28 4.08
CA GLU A 57 8.36 -14.96 5.24
C GLU A 57 9.65 -15.79 5.24
N ASP A 58 9.59 -17.05 4.81
CA ASP A 58 10.76 -17.92 4.70
C ASP A 58 11.65 -17.55 3.51
N ILE A 59 11.06 -17.29 2.34
CA ILE A 59 11.81 -16.89 1.13
C ILE A 59 12.55 -15.57 1.38
N LYS A 60 11.91 -14.63 2.09
CA LYS A 60 12.49 -13.32 2.43
C LYS A 60 13.77 -13.44 3.26
N LYS A 61 13.94 -14.48 4.07
CA LYS A 61 15.18 -14.74 4.84
C LYS A 61 16.37 -15.01 3.94
N ASN A 62 16.13 -15.53 2.74
CA ASN A 62 17.15 -15.79 1.73
C ASN A 62 17.27 -14.64 0.71
N GLU A 63 16.55 -13.53 0.91
CA GLU A 63 16.55 -12.35 0.04
C GLU A 63 16.19 -12.64 -1.43
N ASP A 64 15.43 -13.72 -1.71
CA ASP A 64 14.95 -14.00 -3.07
C ASP A 64 13.72 -13.13 -3.40
N TRP A 65 14.00 -11.86 -3.69
CA TRP A 65 12.99 -10.86 -4.01
C TRP A 65 12.21 -11.18 -5.28
N SER A 66 12.80 -11.96 -6.20
CA SER A 66 12.15 -12.40 -7.44
C SER A 66 11.04 -13.41 -7.17
N GLU A 67 11.32 -14.43 -6.34
CA GLU A 67 10.29 -15.40 -5.93
C GLU A 67 9.21 -14.71 -5.08
N VAL A 68 9.59 -13.82 -4.15
CA VAL A 68 8.61 -13.04 -3.37
C VAL A 68 7.68 -12.25 -4.28
N LEU A 69 8.22 -11.54 -5.28
CA LEU A 69 7.42 -10.75 -6.21
C LEU A 69 6.47 -11.64 -7.02
N SER A 70 6.95 -12.79 -7.51
CA SER A 70 6.16 -13.74 -8.27
C SER A 70 4.93 -14.24 -7.48
N ILE A 71 5.15 -14.66 -6.24
CA ILE A 71 4.07 -15.14 -5.35
C ILE A 71 3.09 -13.99 -5.05
N CYS A 72 3.60 -12.79 -4.78
CA CYS A 72 2.75 -11.63 -4.56
C CYS A 72 1.85 -11.43 -5.78
N GLU A 73 2.41 -11.32 -6.99
CA GLU A 73 1.66 -11.06 -8.22
C GLU A 73 0.63 -12.14 -8.56
N GLU A 74 0.92 -13.40 -8.25
CA GLU A 74 -0.06 -14.47 -8.34
C GLU A 74 -1.24 -14.22 -7.39
N CYS A 75 -0.97 -13.90 -6.13
CA CYS A 75 -2.01 -13.60 -5.14
C CYS A 75 -2.80 -12.31 -5.47
N LEU A 76 -2.14 -11.29 -6.03
CA LEU A 76 -2.79 -10.03 -6.42
C LEU A 76 -3.85 -10.24 -7.53
N LYS A 77 -3.83 -11.36 -8.28
CA LYS A 77 -4.90 -11.72 -9.23
C LYS A 77 -6.26 -11.92 -8.53
N SER A 78 -6.25 -12.26 -7.25
CA SER A 78 -7.44 -12.44 -6.41
C SER A 78 -8.02 -11.13 -5.87
N PHE A 79 -7.51 -9.97 -6.31
CA PHE A 79 -8.00 -8.63 -5.93
C PHE A 79 -9.45 -8.34 -6.29
N HIS A 80 -10.05 -9.13 -7.17
CA HIS A 80 -11.47 -9.01 -7.49
C HIS A 80 -12.36 -9.37 -6.29
N ILE A 81 -11.88 -10.22 -5.37
CA ILE A 81 -12.60 -10.60 -4.14
C ILE A 81 -12.19 -9.69 -2.97
N LEU A 82 -10.89 -9.48 -2.78
CA LEU A 82 -10.39 -8.73 -1.62
C LEU A 82 -10.65 -7.22 -1.75
N SER A 83 -11.24 -6.63 -0.71
CA SER A 83 -11.40 -5.18 -0.61
C SER A 83 -10.03 -4.49 -0.65
N GLU A 84 -9.97 -3.26 -1.16
CA GLU A 84 -8.76 -2.42 -1.12
C GLU A 84 -8.27 -2.16 0.30
N LEU A 85 -9.16 -2.25 1.29
CA LEU A 85 -8.85 -2.09 2.71
C LEU A 85 -8.49 -3.41 3.41
N ASN A 86 -8.49 -4.52 2.69
CA ASN A 86 -8.12 -5.82 3.25
C ASN A 86 -6.63 -5.82 3.66
N VAL A 87 -6.33 -6.26 4.88
CA VAL A 87 -4.97 -6.26 5.43
C VAL A 87 -4.00 -7.16 4.64
N TYR A 88 -4.44 -8.32 4.15
CA TYR A 88 -3.61 -9.20 3.31
C TYR A 88 -3.33 -8.58 1.96
N ARG A 89 -4.31 -7.91 1.35
CA ARG A 89 -4.10 -7.15 0.12
C ARG A 89 -3.05 -6.06 0.32
N THR A 90 -3.13 -5.29 1.41
CA THR A 90 -2.12 -4.27 1.74
C THR A 90 -0.75 -4.91 1.94
N ARG A 91 -0.67 -6.01 2.68
CA ARG A 91 0.59 -6.73 2.95
C ARG A 91 1.25 -7.26 1.68
N LEU A 92 0.49 -7.86 0.77
CA LEU A 92 0.99 -8.32 -0.53
C LEU A 92 1.51 -7.16 -1.38
N LEU A 93 0.84 -6.01 -1.36
CA LEU A 93 1.30 -4.82 -2.09
C LEU A 93 2.58 -4.24 -1.49
N ASP A 94 2.72 -4.22 -0.16
CA ASP A 94 3.95 -3.78 0.50
C ASP A 94 5.13 -4.70 0.17
N LEU A 95 4.90 -6.02 0.20
CA LEU A 95 5.90 -7.01 -0.20
C LEU A 95 6.29 -6.87 -1.68
N ALA A 96 5.32 -6.73 -2.58
CA ALA A 96 5.58 -6.50 -4.00
C ALA A 96 6.32 -5.18 -4.24
N PHE A 97 5.98 -4.13 -3.47
CA PHE A 97 6.65 -2.83 -3.53
C PHE A 97 8.12 -2.96 -3.11
N ASP A 98 8.40 -3.59 -1.97
CA ASP A 98 9.76 -3.80 -1.46
C ASP A 98 10.57 -4.70 -2.40
N SER A 99 9.99 -5.78 -2.91
CA SER A 99 10.66 -6.63 -3.91
C SER A 99 11.00 -5.84 -5.17
N CYS A 100 10.09 -5.01 -5.67
CA CYS A 100 10.36 -4.18 -6.84
C CYS A 100 11.45 -3.13 -6.58
N ILE A 101 11.59 -2.60 -5.36
CA ILE A 101 12.71 -1.73 -5.00
C ILE A 101 14.03 -2.51 -5.04
N ASN A 102 14.09 -3.69 -4.44
CA ASN A 102 15.31 -4.52 -4.41
C ASN A 102 15.71 -5.03 -5.80
N LEU A 103 14.75 -5.21 -6.70
CA LEU A 103 14.97 -5.61 -8.10
C LEU A 103 15.10 -4.41 -9.05
N GLU A 104 15.11 -3.18 -8.53
CA GLU A 104 15.21 -1.93 -9.31
C GLU A 104 14.09 -1.75 -10.36
N LEU A 105 12.93 -2.36 -10.16
CA LEU A 105 11.74 -2.27 -11.01
C LEU A 105 10.91 -1.02 -10.66
N TRP A 106 11.50 0.17 -10.81
CA TRP A 106 11.00 1.43 -10.26
C TRP A 106 9.56 1.80 -10.63
N GLN A 107 9.17 1.64 -11.90
CA GLN A 107 7.79 1.92 -12.34
C GLN A 107 6.78 0.98 -11.68
N LYS A 108 7.14 -0.30 -11.51
CA LYS A 108 6.31 -1.31 -10.86
C LYS A 108 6.24 -1.07 -9.36
N ALA A 109 7.38 -0.70 -8.75
CA ALA A 109 7.46 -0.27 -7.35
C ALA A 109 6.48 0.88 -7.09
N LEU A 110 6.51 1.94 -7.92
CA LEU A 110 5.59 3.06 -7.77
C LEU A 110 4.12 2.64 -7.89
N LYS A 111 3.79 1.76 -8.85
CA LYS A 111 2.42 1.24 -9.03
C LYS A 111 1.91 0.52 -7.79
N TYR A 112 2.74 -0.31 -7.15
CA TYR A 112 2.34 -1.01 -5.93
C TYR A 112 2.29 -0.09 -4.72
N GLY A 113 3.31 0.76 -4.53
CA GLY A 113 3.37 1.71 -3.42
C GLY A 113 2.18 2.68 -3.39
N LEU A 114 1.75 3.21 -4.54
CA LEU A 114 0.57 4.08 -4.62
C LEU A 114 -0.73 3.36 -4.20
N GLN A 115 -0.87 2.08 -4.54
CA GLN A 115 -2.06 1.30 -4.18
C GLN A 115 -2.16 1.05 -2.68
N THR A 116 -1.06 1.10 -1.92
CA THR A 116 -1.11 0.89 -0.47
C THR A 116 -1.63 2.11 0.28
N LEU A 117 -1.42 3.32 -0.26
CA LEU A 117 -1.72 4.58 0.44
C LEU A 117 -3.17 4.68 0.91
N LYS A 118 -4.14 4.17 0.15
CA LYS A 118 -5.55 4.20 0.55
C LYS A 118 -5.79 3.38 1.83
N ALA A 119 -5.25 2.17 1.88
CA ALA A 119 -5.37 1.32 3.06
C ALA A 119 -4.58 1.88 4.25
N TYR A 120 -3.37 2.42 4.01
CA TYR A 120 -2.58 3.05 5.06
C TYR A 120 -3.30 4.26 5.68
N ARG A 121 -3.88 5.15 4.88
CA ARG A 121 -4.67 6.30 5.38
C ARG A 121 -5.92 5.88 6.14
N TYR A 122 -6.49 4.72 5.79
CA TYR A 122 -7.68 4.20 6.46
C TYR A 122 -7.34 3.53 7.81
N HIS A 123 -6.30 2.69 7.84
CA HIS A 123 -5.95 1.92 9.04
C HIS A 123 -5.11 2.70 10.04
N TYR A 124 -4.33 3.68 9.58
CA TYR A 124 -3.47 4.48 10.43
C TYR A 124 -3.95 5.93 10.47
N PRO A 125 -4.17 6.50 11.66
CA PRO A 125 -4.44 7.92 11.81
C PRO A 125 -3.37 8.79 11.14
N VAL A 126 -3.76 10.01 10.81
CA VAL A 126 -2.83 11.04 10.31
C VAL A 126 -1.69 11.24 11.32
N ASN A 127 -0.48 11.48 10.82
CA ASN A 127 0.74 11.70 11.59
C ASN A 127 1.30 10.48 12.35
N THR A 128 0.90 9.26 11.99
CA THR A 128 1.50 8.05 12.54
C THR A 128 2.80 7.66 11.81
N PRO A 129 3.75 6.97 12.48
CA PRO A 129 5.00 6.54 11.86
C PRO A 129 4.78 5.69 10.59
N ASN A 130 3.82 4.75 10.63
CA ASN A 130 3.60 3.80 9.54
C ASN A 130 3.12 4.46 8.25
N LEU A 131 2.10 5.34 8.33
CA LEU A 131 1.63 6.11 7.17
C LEU A 131 2.74 7.02 6.64
N SER A 132 3.45 7.70 7.54
CA SER A 132 4.46 8.69 7.15
C SER A 132 5.69 8.06 6.49
N LEU A 133 6.13 6.90 6.98
CA LEU A 133 7.21 6.14 6.35
C LEU A 133 6.79 5.63 4.97
N GLN A 134 5.57 5.12 4.83
CA GLN A 134 5.08 4.65 3.53
C GLN A 134 4.96 5.78 2.52
N LEU A 135 4.43 6.94 2.92
CA LEU A 135 4.40 8.15 2.10
C LEU A 135 5.81 8.58 1.70
N MET A 136 6.78 8.59 2.62
CA MET A 136 8.16 8.92 2.31
C MET A 136 8.77 7.97 1.27
N LYS A 137 8.56 6.65 1.40
CA LYS A 137 9.02 5.65 0.42
C LYS A 137 8.42 5.92 -0.96
N VAL A 138 7.10 6.13 -1.05
CA VAL A 138 6.42 6.42 -2.32
C VAL A 138 6.91 7.74 -2.92
N GLY A 139 7.00 8.79 -2.11
CA GLY A 139 7.48 10.11 -2.55
C GLY A 139 8.90 10.07 -3.08
N LYS A 140 9.79 9.28 -2.46
CA LYS A 140 11.16 9.06 -2.95
C LYS A 140 11.17 8.40 -4.33
N ILE A 141 10.35 7.37 -4.56
CA ILE A 141 10.25 6.71 -5.87
C ILE A 141 9.62 7.65 -6.92
N GLN A 142 8.64 8.47 -6.55
CA GLN A 142 8.10 9.49 -7.45
C GLN A 142 9.17 10.48 -7.89
N LEU A 143 10.02 10.95 -6.95
CA LEU A 143 11.11 11.87 -7.26
C LEU A 143 12.12 11.23 -8.22
N PHE A 144 12.53 9.99 -7.92
CA PHE A 144 13.44 9.22 -8.76
C PHE A 144 12.93 9.03 -10.19
N LEU A 145 11.61 8.90 -10.37
CA LEU A 145 10.96 8.79 -11.67
C LEU A 145 10.56 10.16 -12.27
N GLU A 146 11.15 11.25 -11.77
CA GLU A 146 10.95 12.63 -12.23
C GLU A 146 9.49 13.13 -12.14
N LYS A 147 8.65 12.46 -11.35
CA LYS A 147 7.29 12.90 -11.01
C LYS A 147 7.34 13.92 -9.88
N THR A 148 8.11 14.98 -10.09
CA THR A 148 8.54 15.92 -9.04
C THR A 148 7.36 16.55 -8.29
N GLU A 149 6.29 16.98 -9.00
CA GLU A 149 5.12 17.58 -8.36
C GLU A 149 4.37 16.60 -7.44
N ASP A 150 4.14 15.38 -7.91
CA ASP A 150 3.48 14.34 -7.12
C ASP A 150 4.35 13.92 -5.94
N SER A 151 5.67 13.85 -6.15
CA SER A 151 6.64 13.59 -5.10
C SER A 151 6.55 14.62 -3.99
N LEU A 152 6.61 15.92 -4.30
CA LEU A 152 6.55 16.98 -3.29
C LEU A 152 5.24 16.93 -2.50
N LYS A 153 4.09 16.70 -3.16
CA LYS A 153 2.81 16.53 -2.46
C LYS A 153 2.87 15.38 -1.45
N THR A 154 3.36 14.22 -1.88
CA THR A 154 3.46 13.01 -1.04
C THR A 154 4.47 13.17 0.10
N LEU A 155 5.66 13.73 -0.17
CA LEU A 155 6.70 13.97 0.83
C LEU A 155 6.27 15.01 1.86
N GLN A 156 5.53 16.04 1.44
CA GLN A 156 5.00 17.05 2.35
C GLN A 156 3.94 16.46 3.29
N GLU A 157 3.10 15.53 2.81
CA GLU A 157 2.15 14.78 3.64
C GLU A 157 2.88 13.92 4.71
N ALA A 158 4.03 13.31 4.36
CA ALA A 158 4.84 12.52 5.29
C ALA A 158 5.50 13.36 6.40
N LYS A 159 5.70 14.66 6.17
CA LYS A 159 6.56 15.52 7.00
C LYS A 159 6.13 15.61 8.45
N THR A 160 4.88 15.98 8.69
CA THR A 160 4.38 16.21 10.06
C THR A 160 4.43 14.91 10.88
N GLY A 161 4.06 13.78 10.28
CA GLY A 161 4.09 12.52 10.99
C GLY A 161 5.50 11.99 11.25
N LEU A 162 6.45 12.15 10.33
CA LEU A 162 7.86 11.84 10.60
C LEU A 162 8.48 12.77 11.64
N GLN A 163 8.13 14.06 11.62
CA GLN A 163 8.55 15.02 12.65
C GLN A 163 8.08 14.60 14.04
N ILE A 164 6.80 14.24 14.18
CA ILE A 164 6.21 13.87 15.47
C ILE A 164 6.75 12.51 15.95
N SER A 165 6.87 11.53 15.06
CA SER A 165 7.24 10.17 15.44
C SER A 165 8.73 9.97 15.69
N HIS A 166 9.60 10.60 14.89
CA HIS A 166 11.04 10.40 14.97
C HIS A 166 11.78 11.61 15.57
N GLY A 167 11.22 12.81 15.46
CA GLY A 167 11.86 14.05 15.91
C GLY A 167 12.70 14.72 14.82
N VAL A 168 12.94 16.02 14.98
CA VAL A 168 13.64 16.84 13.98
C VAL A 168 15.11 16.47 13.79
N GLU A 169 15.78 15.94 14.81
CA GLU A 169 17.18 15.54 14.75
C GLU A 169 17.39 14.13 14.15
N HIS A 170 16.31 13.37 13.95
CA HIS A 170 16.43 12.00 13.47
C HIS A 170 16.83 11.96 11.99
N SER A 171 17.75 11.05 11.65
CA SER A 171 18.31 10.90 10.30
C SER A 171 17.25 10.73 9.22
N LEU A 172 16.18 9.97 9.50
CA LEU A 172 15.06 9.77 8.59
C LEU A 172 14.31 11.08 8.27
N TYR A 173 14.11 11.95 9.27
CA TYR A 173 13.46 13.25 9.05
C TYR A 173 14.39 14.19 8.26
N GLN A 174 15.69 14.17 8.55
CA GLN A 174 16.68 14.92 7.77
C GLN A 174 16.73 14.46 6.31
N ALA A 175 16.70 13.15 6.06
CA ALA A 175 16.62 12.60 4.72
C ALA A 175 15.34 13.02 3.98
N LEU A 176 14.20 13.08 4.67
CA LEU A 176 12.96 13.63 4.11
C LEU A 176 13.14 15.09 3.66
N LEU A 177 13.74 15.94 4.51
CA LEU A 177 13.96 17.34 4.17
C LEU A 177 14.87 17.51 2.95
N GLN A 178 15.89 16.66 2.82
CA GLN A 178 16.76 16.65 1.64
C GLN A 178 15.99 16.31 0.36
N LEU A 179 15.11 15.31 0.40
CA LEU A 179 14.25 14.95 -0.74
C LEU A 179 13.31 16.10 -1.15
N ILE A 180 12.69 16.77 -0.16
CA ILE A 180 11.82 17.92 -0.41
C ILE A 180 12.62 19.09 -1.01
N ALA A 181 13.83 19.35 -0.50
CA ALA A 181 14.70 20.39 -1.03
C ALA A 181 15.12 20.11 -2.47
N GLN A 182 15.50 18.86 -2.78
CA GLN A 182 15.83 18.41 -4.13
C GLN A 182 14.66 18.66 -5.09
N GLY A 183 13.47 18.13 -4.79
CA GLY A 183 12.31 18.29 -5.68
C GLY A 183 11.90 19.76 -5.85
N SER A 184 12.07 20.58 -4.82
CA SER A 184 11.80 22.03 -4.90
C SER A 184 12.77 22.73 -5.86
N GLU A 185 14.05 22.35 -5.87
CA GLU A 185 15.04 22.90 -6.80
C GLU A 185 14.78 22.45 -8.24
N GLU A 186 14.42 21.17 -8.45
CA GLU A 186 14.05 20.66 -9.77
C GLU A 186 12.86 21.44 -10.39
N ILE A 187 11.84 21.77 -9.59
CA ILE A 187 10.73 22.63 -10.07
C ILE A 187 11.23 24.03 -10.41
N ARG A 188 12.05 24.65 -9.55
CA ARG A 188 12.60 25.98 -9.81
C ARG A 188 13.40 26.03 -11.11
N HIS A 189 14.19 24.99 -11.38
CA HIS A 189 14.95 24.87 -12.62
C HIS A 189 14.02 24.78 -13.83
N LYS A 190 13.02 23.89 -13.80
CA LYS A 190 12.04 23.72 -14.88
C LYS A 190 11.29 25.02 -15.21
N ILE A 191 10.94 25.81 -14.20
CA ILE A 191 10.28 27.12 -14.40
C ILE A 191 11.22 28.11 -15.10
N ARG A 192 12.50 28.15 -14.71
CA ARG A 192 13.49 29.05 -15.33
C ARG A 192 13.82 28.68 -16.78
N GLU A 193 13.76 27.40 -17.12
CA GLU A 193 13.97 26.94 -18.51
C GLU A 193 12.79 27.26 -19.45
N GLN A 194 11.61 27.55 -18.88
CA GLN A 194 10.38 27.85 -19.64
C GLN A 194 10.09 29.36 -19.77
N SER A 195 10.86 30.20 -19.09
CA SER A 195 10.77 31.67 -19.10
C SER A 195 11.80 32.31 -20.01
#